data_AF-A0A6J4XAZ2-F1
#
_entry.id   AF-A0A6J4XAZ2-F1
#
_cell.length_a   1.000
_cell.length_b   1.000
_cell.length_c   1.000
_cell.angle_alpha   90.00
_cell.angle_beta   90.00
_cell.angle_gamma   90.00
#
_symmetry.space_group_name_H-M   'P 1'
#
loop_
_entity.id
_entity.type
_entity.pdbx_description
1 polymer ?
#
loop_
_entity_poly.entity_id
_entity_poly.type
_entity_poly.pdbx_seq_one_letter_code
_entity_poly.pdbx_strand_id
1 'polypeptide(L)'
;MRKNSKLKAIRQDAQRVAEAISSSLELETEIVDETLTIVAGTGRYRDVIGLKEEGGDPCAGYIHGRVVSGGTAEIVENAPNDPKYDPSAHIGTTA
;
A
#
# COMPACT_ATOMS: atom_id res chain seq x y z
N MET A 1 22.85 3.48 -5.00
CA MET A 1 22.37 2.29 -5.74
C MET A 1 20.85 2.36 -5.81
N ARG A 2 20.23 2.26 -7.00
CA ARG A 2 18.78 2.05 -7.08
C ARG A 2 18.50 0.66 -6.52
N LYS A 3 17.74 0.57 -5.42
CA LYS A 3 17.21 -0.72 -4.97
C LYS A 3 16.26 -1.23 -6.05
N ASN A 4 16.58 -2.36 -6.65
CA ASN A 4 15.66 -3.04 -7.55
C ASN A 4 14.61 -3.76 -6.70
N SER A 5 13.37 -3.33 -6.81
CA SER A 5 12.24 -3.96 -6.15
C SER A 5 12.11 -5.42 -6.55
N LYS A 6 12.22 -6.31 -5.56
CA LYS A 6 12.03 -7.75 -5.76
C LYS A 6 10.58 -8.06 -6.15
N LEU A 7 9.63 -7.30 -5.60
CA LEU A 7 8.21 -7.47 -5.90
C LEU A 7 7.88 -7.07 -7.34
N LYS A 8 8.51 -6.02 -7.89
CA LYS A 8 8.37 -5.66 -9.32
C LYS A 8 8.83 -6.78 -10.25
N ALA A 9 9.86 -7.53 -9.87
CA ALA A 9 10.35 -8.67 -10.67
C ALA A 9 9.31 -9.81 -10.77
N ILE A 10 8.42 -9.94 -9.78
CA ILE A 10 7.35 -10.95 -9.73
C ILE A 10 5.95 -10.34 -9.82
N ARG A 11 5.80 -9.18 -10.47
CA ARG A 11 4.54 -8.41 -10.51
C ARG A 11 3.30 -9.23 -10.91
N GLN A 12 3.46 -10.20 -11.81
CA GLN A 12 2.35 -11.05 -12.26
C GLN A 12 1.86 -11.96 -11.14
N ASP A 13 2.78 -12.51 -10.35
CA ASP A 13 2.43 -13.33 -9.19
C ASP A 13 1.89 -12.48 -8.05
N ALA A 14 2.45 -11.29 -7.83
CA ALA A 14 1.90 -10.31 -6.89
C ALA A 14 0.43 -9.97 -7.23
N GLN A 15 0.12 -9.71 -8.51
CA GLN A 15 -1.26 -9.48 -8.95
C GLN A 15 -2.17 -10.68 -8.68
N ARG A 16 -1.72 -11.91 -8.97
CA ARG A 16 -2.49 -13.12 -8.68
C ARG A 16 -2.79 -13.27 -7.18
N VAL A 17 -1.82 -12.93 -6.33
CA VAL A 17 -2.01 -12.95 -4.87
C VAL A 17 -3.01 -11.88 -4.43
N ALA A 18 -2.92 -10.66 -4.96
CA ALA A 18 -3.87 -9.59 -4.65
C ALA A 18 -5.31 -9.99 -5.02
N GLU A 19 -5.52 -10.55 -6.22
CA GLU A 19 -6.82 -11.05 -6.68
C GLU A 19 -7.33 -12.21 -5.79
N ALA A 20 -6.45 -13.13 -5.39
CA ALA A 20 -6.82 -14.24 -4.50
C ALA A 20 -7.28 -13.77 -3.11
N ILE A 21 -6.54 -12.84 -2.49
CA ILE A 21 -6.90 -12.23 -1.20
C ILE A 21 -8.24 -11.50 -1.34
N SER A 22 -8.36 -10.66 -2.36
CA SER A 22 -9.57 -9.87 -2.60
C SER A 22 -10.80 -10.75 -2.81
N SER A 23 -10.68 -11.83 -3.59
CA SER A 23 -11.78 -12.78 -3.80
C SER A 23 -12.16 -13.58 -2.56
N SER A 24 -11.23 -13.78 -1.61
CA SER A 24 -11.47 -14.58 -0.40
C SER A 24 -12.04 -13.76 0.76
N LEU A 25 -11.63 -12.49 0.86
CA LEU A 25 -11.98 -11.61 1.96
C LEU A 25 -13.00 -10.53 1.56
N GLU A 26 -13.30 -10.41 0.27
CA GLU A 26 -14.17 -9.36 -0.29
C GLU A 26 -13.65 -7.94 0.02
N LEU A 27 -12.33 -7.79 0.15
CA LEU A 27 -11.64 -6.53 0.40
C LEU A 27 -10.82 -6.11 -0.81
N GLU A 28 -10.75 -4.80 -1.07
CA GLU A 28 -9.73 -4.27 -1.99
C GLU A 28 -8.35 -4.57 -1.41
N THR A 29 -7.45 -5.05 -2.25
CA THR A 29 -6.10 -5.46 -1.84
C THR A 29 -5.08 -4.68 -2.64
N GLU A 30 -4.05 -4.22 -1.95
CA GLU A 30 -2.90 -3.54 -2.52
C GLU A 30 -1.62 -4.26 -2.09
N ILE A 31 -0.64 -4.34 -2.98
CA ILE A 31 0.72 -4.78 -2.66
C ILE A 31 1.69 -3.68 -3.04
N VAL A 32 2.52 -3.29 -2.08
CA VAL A 32 3.45 -2.17 -2.18
C VAL A 32 4.89 -2.65 -1.97
N ASP A 33 5.84 -2.12 -2.73
CA ASP A 33 7.27 -2.45 -2.59
C ASP A 33 8.02 -1.61 -1.55
N GLU A 34 9.30 -1.93 -1.32
CA GLU A 34 10.12 -1.25 -0.33
C GLU A 34 10.44 0.22 -0.67
N THR A 35 10.01 0.70 -1.84
CA THR A 35 10.10 2.10 -2.27
C THR A 35 8.73 2.79 -2.24
N LEU A 36 7.76 2.18 -1.56
CA LEU A 36 6.35 2.55 -1.51
C LEU A 36 5.68 2.61 -2.89
N THR A 37 6.18 1.85 -3.88
CA THR A 37 5.50 1.78 -5.18
C THR A 37 4.43 0.71 -5.15
N ILE A 38 3.23 1.04 -5.62
CA ILE A 38 2.13 0.09 -5.82
C ILE A 38 2.53 -0.87 -6.95
N VAL A 39 2.70 -2.15 -6.66
CA VAL A 39 3.14 -3.16 -7.63
C VAL A 39 2.02 -4.06 -8.14
N ALA A 40 0.94 -4.17 -7.38
CA ALA A 40 -0.26 -4.92 -7.70
C ALA A 40 -1.43 -4.40 -6.87
N GLY A 41 -2.65 -4.55 -7.39
CA GLY A 41 -3.83 -4.15 -6.63
C GLY A 41 -5.13 -4.59 -7.28
N THR A 42 -6.20 -4.63 -6.49
CA THR A 42 -7.57 -4.92 -6.94
C THR A 42 -8.47 -3.69 -6.77
N GLY A 43 -9.67 -3.73 -7.37
CA GLY A 43 -10.60 -2.60 -7.31
C GLY A 43 -9.95 -1.30 -7.78
N ARG A 44 -10.11 -0.22 -6.99
CA ARG A 44 -9.53 1.10 -7.28
C ARG A 44 -8.01 1.09 -7.42
N TYR A 45 -7.31 0.15 -6.78
CA TYR A 45 -5.86 0.10 -6.81
C TYR A 45 -5.28 -0.33 -8.16
N ARG A 46 -6.10 -0.89 -9.06
CA ARG A 46 -5.66 -1.25 -10.43
C ARG A 46 -5.25 -0.03 -11.25
N ASP A 47 -5.91 1.10 -11.04
CA ASP A 47 -5.69 2.33 -11.81
C ASP A 47 -4.47 3.13 -11.33
N VAL A 48 -3.95 2.79 -10.15
CA VAL A 48 -2.83 3.49 -9.51
C VAL A 48 -1.56 2.64 -9.41
N ILE A 49 -1.54 1.44 -10.02
CA ILE A 49 -0.31 0.63 -10.11
C ILE A 49 0.84 1.44 -10.72
N GLY A 50 1.99 1.45 -10.05
CA GLY A 50 3.17 2.22 -10.43
C GLY A 50 3.26 3.60 -9.77
N LEU A 51 2.18 4.11 -9.16
CA LEU A 51 2.24 5.28 -8.31
C LEU A 51 2.90 4.96 -6.97
N LYS A 52 3.20 6.02 -6.21
CA LYS A 52 3.86 5.94 -4.92
C LYS A 52 2.92 6.35 -3.81
N GLU A 53 2.76 5.45 -2.84
CA GLU A 53 2.19 5.78 -1.55
C GLU A 53 3.12 6.73 -0.79
N GLU A 54 2.54 7.67 -0.05
CA GLU A 54 3.27 8.67 0.75
C GLU A 54 4.35 9.44 -0.03
N GLY A 55 4.16 9.61 -1.35
CA GLY A 55 5.16 10.23 -2.23
C GLY A 55 6.48 9.44 -2.35
N GLY A 56 6.54 8.22 -1.82
CA GLY A 56 7.75 7.41 -1.76
C GLY A 56 8.64 7.71 -0.56
N ASP A 57 8.17 8.49 0.42
CA ASP A 57 8.92 8.83 1.63
C ASP A 57 8.52 7.93 2.82
N PRO A 58 9.31 6.89 3.14
CA PRO A 58 9.02 6.01 4.27
C PRO A 58 9.11 6.71 5.65
N CYS A 59 9.64 7.94 5.70
CA CYS A 59 9.75 8.74 6.91
C CYS A 59 8.59 9.73 7.07
N ALA A 60 7.61 9.75 6.15
CA ALA A 60 6.47 10.66 6.21
C ALA A 60 5.57 10.42 7.44
N GLY A 61 5.67 9.23 8.05
CA GLY A 61 5.02 8.88 9.32
C GLY A 61 3.65 8.21 9.17
N TYR A 62 3.24 7.89 7.94
CA TYR A 62 1.97 7.24 7.64
C TYR A 62 2.10 5.72 7.50
N ILE A 63 0.98 5.04 7.26
CA ILE A 63 0.86 3.60 7.50
C ILE A 63 1.80 2.75 6.64
N HIS A 64 1.93 3.02 5.34
CA HIS A 64 2.77 2.23 4.44
C HIS A 64 4.25 2.40 4.79
N GLY A 65 4.70 3.64 5.02
CA GLY A 65 6.06 3.95 5.44
C GLY A 65 6.43 3.28 6.76
N ARG A 66 5.54 3.33 7.75
CA ARG A 66 5.71 2.65 9.05
C ARG A 66 5.79 1.14 8.91
N VAL A 67 4.84 0.50 8.21
CA VAL A 67 4.76 -0.96 8.09
C VAL A 67 5.95 -1.50 7.31
N VAL A 68 6.31 -0.87 6.18
CA VAL A 68 7.46 -1.28 5.36
C VAL A 68 8.77 -1.13 6.11
N SER A 69 8.94 -0.06 6.90
CA SER A 69 10.19 0.19 7.65
C SER A 69 10.28 -0.61 8.94
N GLY A 70 9.16 -0.80 9.63
CA GLY A 70 9.07 -1.50 10.92
C GLY A 70 8.89 -3.02 10.80
N GLY A 71 8.48 -3.52 9.63
CA GLY A 71 8.28 -4.94 9.38
C GLY A 71 7.20 -5.59 10.25
N THR A 72 6.32 -4.79 10.85
CA THR A 72 5.27 -5.23 11.76
C THR A 72 3.93 -4.94 11.13
N ALA A 73 3.03 -5.94 11.13
CA ALA A 73 1.67 -5.77 10.63
C ALA A 73 0.87 -4.85 11.58
N GLU A 74 0.10 -3.94 11.00
CA GLU A 74 -0.77 -3.02 11.73
C GLU A 74 -2.21 -3.17 11.24
N ILE A 75 -3.18 -3.01 12.15
CA ILE A 75 -4.62 -2.97 11.85
C ILE A 75 -5.15 -1.62 12.33
N VAL A 76 -5.75 -0.86 11.42
CA VAL A 76 -6.34 0.46 11.72
C VAL A 76 -7.86 0.34 11.58
N GLU A 77 -8.57 0.26 12.72
CA GLU A 77 -10.02 0.05 12.73
C GLU A 77 -10.83 1.30 12.31
N ASN A 78 -10.25 2.50 12.45
CA ASN A 78 -10.90 3.78 12.13
C ASN A 78 -9.97 4.71 11.36
N ALA A 79 -9.65 4.30 10.12
CA ALA A 79 -8.72 5.02 9.24
C ALA A 79 -9.05 6.52 9.05
N PRO A 80 -10.31 6.95 8.85
CA PRO A 80 -10.62 8.37 8.68
C PRO A 80 -10.31 9.26 9.89
N ASN A 81 -10.20 8.68 11.09
CA ASN A 81 -9.90 9.41 12.32
C ASN A 81 -8.48 9.14 12.85
N ASP A 82 -7.67 8.37 12.13
CA ASP A 82 -6.26 8.15 12.48
C ASP A 82 -5.38 9.15 11.71
N PRO A 83 -4.80 10.17 12.38
CA PRO A 83 -3.96 11.17 11.72
C PRO A 83 -2.66 10.59 11.14
N LYS A 84 -2.33 9.33 11.46
CA LYS A 84 -1.16 8.64 10.94
C LYS A 84 -1.52 7.54 9.94
N TYR A 85 -2.75 7.50 9.45
CA TYR A 85 -3.15 6.55 8.41
C TYR A 85 -2.62 6.99 7.05
N ASP A 86 -3.01 8.19 6.59
CA ASP A 86 -2.66 8.72 5.27
C ASP A 86 -2.70 10.26 5.31
N PRO A 87 -1.95 10.99 4.45
CA PRO A 87 -2.09 12.44 4.33
C PRO A 87 -3.54 12.91 4.13
N SER A 88 -4.38 12.11 3.45
CA SER A 88 -5.81 12.40 3.24
C SER A 88 -6.63 12.50 4.53
N ALA A 89 -6.15 11.93 5.64
CA ALA A 89 -6.85 11.99 6.93
C ALA A 89 -6.91 13.42 7.46
N HIS A 90 -5.92 14.25 7.12
CA HIS A 90 -5.87 15.65 7.52
C HIS A 90 -6.81 16.55 6.72
N ILE A 91 -7.25 16.10 5.54
CA ILE A 91 -8.15 16.83 4.65
C ILE A 91 -9.56 16.22 4.61
N GLY A 92 -9.80 15.13 5.37
CA GLY A 92 -11.10 14.48 5.50
C GLY A 92 -11.56 13.72 4.25
N THR A 93 -10.62 13.26 3.40
CA THR A 93 -10.94 12.53 2.16
C THR A 93 -10.47 11.07 2.19
N THR A 94 -10.04 10.57 3.35
CA THR A 94 -9.74 9.15 3.52
C THR A 94 -11.03 8.35 3.38
N ALA A 95 -11.02 7.39 2.45
CA ALA A 95 -12.14 6.49 2.18
C ALA A 95 -12.34 5.47 3.30
#